data_AF-A0AAV7VR83-F1
#
_entry.id   AF-A0AAV7VR83-F1
#
_cell.length_a   1.000
_cell.length_b   1.000
_cell.length_c   1.000
_cell.angle_alpha   90.00
_cell.angle_beta   90.00
_cell.angle_gamma   90.00
#
_symmetry.space_group_name_H-M   'P 1'
#
loop_
_entity.id
_entity.type
_entity.pdbx_description
1 polymer ?
#
loop_
_entity_poly.entity_id
_entity_poly.type
_entity_poly.pdbx_seq_one_letter_code
_entity_poly.pdbx_strand_id
1 'polypeptide(L)'
;MEQLFRSLHDNFATLKRKIAADIKDLKREVIDLGQHVEMVEQTHNTQEEELDSHRRELLTLQDKNQDLQYQLEDLENRSRRSNIWIKGVPAQAVAGSLEDFDVRLFRHMAPALKDQDIVLDRTHGDGRRAQAPRQA
;
A
#
# COMPACT_ATOMS: atom_id res chain seq x y z
N MET A 1 66.20 -47.84 28.67
CA MET A 1 65.74 -48.26 27.32
C MET A 1 64.31 -48.80 27.35
N GLU A 2 63.97 -49.81 28.15
CA GLU A 2 62.58 -50.34 28.21
C GLU A 2 61.52 -49.31 28.62
N GLN A 3 61.78 -48.49 29.64
CA GLN A 3 60.82 -47.46 30.09
C GLN A 3 60.50 -46.43 29.00
N LEU A 4 61.49 -46.08 28.16
CA LEU A 4 61.31 -45.15 27.05
C LEU A 4 60.42 -45.75 25.96
N PHE A 5 60.61 -47.05 25.66
CA PHE A 5 59.80 -47.77 24.67
C PHE A 5 58.35 -47.95 25.12
N ARG A 6 58.11 -48.25 26.41
CA ARG A 6 56.76 -48.31 26.99
C ARG A 6 56.07 -46.95 26.94
N SER A 7 56.77 -45.89 27.34
CA SER A 7 56.29 -44.50 27.25
C SER A 7 55.90 -44.11 25.82
N LEU A 8 56.75 -44.42 24.84
CA LEU A 8 56.47 -44.14 23.43
C LEU A 8 55.22 -44.90 22.95
N HIS A 9 55.09 -46.17 23.32
CA HIS A 9 53.94 -47.00 22.96
C HIS A 9 52.64 -46.47 23.58
N ASP A 10 52.67 -46.07 24.84
CA ASP A 10 51.50 -45.51 25.54
C ASP A 10 51.09 -44.16 24.95
N ASN A 11 52.05 -43.31 24.57
CA ASN A 11 51.80 -42.07 23.86
C ASN A 11 51.17 -42.32 22.48
N PHE A 12 51.65 -43.31 21.74
CA PHE A 12 51.10 -43.66 20.43
C PHE A 12 49.68 -44.22 20.54
N ALA A 13 49.43 -45.08 21.53
CA ALA A 13 48.09 -45.60 21.81
C ALA A 13 47.12 -44.51 22.26
N THR A 14 47.61 -43.50 22.98
CA THR A 14 46.82 -42.32 23.40
C THR A 14 46.52 -41.41 22.22
N LEU A 15 47.51 -41.11 21.38
CA LEU A 15 47.33 -40.32 20.16
C LEU A 15 46.32 -40.99 19.20
N LYS A 16 46.42 -42.31 19.01
CA LYS A 16 45.49 -43.07 18.18
C LYS A 16 44.05 -42.98 18.72
N ARG A 17 43.87 -43.08 20.04
CA ARG A 17 42.56 -42.91 20.68
C ARG A 17 42.01 -41.50 20.49
N LYS A 18 42.86 -40.48 20.63
CA LYS A 18 42.48 -39.08 20.42
C LYS A 18 42.05 -38.82 18.98
N ILE A 19 42.85 -39.25 17.99
CA ILE A 19 42.50 -39.14 16.57
C ILE A 19 41.18 -39.85 16.27
N ALA A 20 40.96 -41.04 16.83
CA ALA A 20 39.71 -41.78 16.63
C ALA A 20 38.49 -41.06 17.24
N ALA A 21 38.66 -40.39 18.38
CA ALA A 21 37.63 -39.56 18.99
C ALA A 21 37.36 -38.31 18.13
N ASP A 22 38.41 -37.58 17.74
CA ASP A 22 38.29 -36.37 16.91
C ASP A 22 37.60 -36.68 15.57
N ILE A 23 37.93 -37.81 14.92
CA ILE A 23 37.24 -38.25 13.68
C ILE A 23 35.76 -38.56 13.93
N LYS A 24 35.43 -39.15 15.09
CA LYS A 24 34.04 -39.47 15.43
C LYS A 24 33.24 -38.18 15.66
N ASP A 25 33.83 -37.21 16.33
CA ASP A 25 33.20 -35.91 16.59
C ASP A 25 33.02 -35.13 15.29
N LEU A 26 34.03 -35.12 14.41
CA LEU A 26 33.94 -34.48 13.10
C LEU A 26 32.87 -35.12 12.20
N LYS A 27 32.72 -36.46 12.25
CA LYS A 27 31.63 -37.14 11.56
C LYS A 27 30.26 -36.71 12.07
N ARG A 28 30.13 -36.52 13.38
CA ARG A 28 28.88 -36.04 13.98
C ARG A 28 28.58 -34.62 13.54
N GLU A 29 29.55 -33.72 13.60
CA GLU A 29 29.40 -32.34 13.14
C GLU A 29 29.00 -32.26 11.66
N VAL A 30 29.57 -33.12 10.81
CA VAL A 30 29.19 -33.18 9.39
C VAL A 30 27.73 -33.63 9.19
N ILE A 31 27.26 -34.60 9.99
CA ILE A 31 25.86 -35.05 9.94
C ILE A 31 24.93 -33.93 10.42
N ASP A 32 25.25 -33.31 11.55
CA ASP A 32 24.45 -32.24 12.14
C ASP A 32 24.38 -31.03 11.19
N LEU A 33 25.49 -30.69 10.53
CA LEU A 33 25.53 -29.64 9.50
C LEU A 33 24.68 -30.00 8.29
N GLY A 34 24.71 -31.26 7.83
CA GLY A 34 23.88 -31.73 6.73
C GLY A 34 22.38 -31.58 7.03
N GLN A 35 21.96 -31.94 8.23
CA GLN A 35 20.57 -31.74 8.68
C GLN A 35 20.18 -30.27 8.76
N HIS A 36 21.11 -29.42 9.23
CA HIS A 36 20.85 -27.98 9.31
C HIS A 36 20.68 -27.35 7.92
N VAL A 37 21.53 -27.74 6.96
CA VAL A 37 21.43 -27.28 5.57
C VAL A 37 20.09 -27.70 4.96
N GLU A 38 19.69 -28.96 5.12
CA GLU A 38 18.40 -29.46 4.60
C GLU A 38 17.21 -28.66 5.18
N MET A 39 17.23 -28.37 6.48
CA MET A 39 16.19 -27.56 7.12
C MET A 39 16.16 -26.13 6.59
N VAL A 40 17.34 -25.51 6.38
CA VAL A 40 17.44 -24.16 5.82
C VAL A 40 16.92 -24.13 4.38
N GLU A 41 17.27 -25.12 3.56
CA GLU A 41 16.78 -25.24 2.18
C GLU A 41 15.26 -25.41 2.12
N GLN A 42 14.68 -26.25 2.98
CA GLN A 42 13.23 -26.42 3.07
C GLN A 42 12.52 -25.13 3.51
N THR A 43 13.08 -24.42 4.49
CA THR A 43 12.54 -23.15 4.97
C THR A 43 12.61 -22.10 3.87
N HIS A 44 13.74 -22.04 3.16
CA HIS A 44 13.95 -21.12 2.05
C HIS A 44 12.94 -21.36 0.91
N ASN A 45 12.73 -22.61 0.51
CA ASN A 45 11.75 -22.94 -0.54
C ASN A 45 10.34 -22.52 -0.14
N THR A 46 9.94 -22.79 1.11
CA THR A 46 8.64 -22.35 1.65
C THR A 46 8.51 -20.82 1.59
N GLN A 47 9.55 -20.09 1.99
CA GLN A 47 9.56 -18.63 1.96
C GLN A 47 9.50 -18.07 0.53
N GLU A 48 10.17 -18.70 -0.44
CA GLU A 48 10.07 -18.30 -1.84
C GLU A 48 8.65 -18.47 -2.39
N GLU A 49 8.01 -19.60 -2.09
CA GLU A 49 6.61 -19.86 -2.49
C GLU A 49 5.64 -18.85 -1.87
N GLU A 50 5.80 -18.52 -0.59
CA GLU A 50 5.01 -17.51 0.11
C GLU A 50 5.24 -16.10 -0.50
N LEU A 51 6.49 -15.73 -0.77
CA LEU A 51 6.82 -14.44 -1.40
C LEU A 51 6.18 -14.30 -2.78
N ASP A 52 6.21 -15.35 -3.60
CA ASP A 52 5.61 -15.32 -4.93
C ASP A 52 4.08 -15.34 -4.87
N SER A 53 3.49 -15.95 -3.85
CA SER A 53 2.05 -15.83 -3.57
C SER A 53 1.69 -14.39 -3.21
N HIS A 54 2.40 -13.77 -2.27
CA HIS A 54 2.15 -12.39 -1.85
C HIS A 54 2.37 -11.37 -2.96
N ARG A 55 3.38 -11.57 -3.83
CA ARG A 55 3.57 -10.71 -5.01
C ARG A 55 2.37 -10.73 -5.95
N ARG A 56 1.81 -11.92 -6.22
CA ARG A 56 0.62 -12.06 -7.08
C ARG A 56 -0.61 -11.42 -6.46
N GLU A 57 -0.78 -11.56 -5.15
CA GLU A 57 -1.88 -10.94 -4.43
C GLU A 57 -1.77 -9.41 -4.44
N LEU A 58 -0.58 -8.86 -4.21
CA LEU A 58 -0.32 -7.42 -4.27
C LEU A 58 -0.67 -6.84 -5.64
N LEU A 59 -0.23 -7.47 -6.73
CA LEU A 59 -0.56 -7.03 -8.09
C LEU A 59 -2.08 -7.05 -8.31
N THR A 60 -2.75 -8.12 -7.90
CA THR A 60 -4.21 -8.23 -8.02
C THR A 60 -4.94 -7.14 -7.24
N LEU A 61 -4.46 -6.81 -6.03
CA LEU A 61 -5.04 -5.75 -5.21
C LEU A 61 -4.77 -4.37 -5.79
N GLN A 62 -3.61 -4.14 -6.39
CA GLN A 62 -3.29 -2.88 -7.08
C GLN A 62 -4.24 -2.66 -8.27
N ASP A 63 -4.44 -3.67 -9.11
CA ASP A 63 -5.36 -3.60 -10.25
C ASP A 63 -6.80 -3.28 -9.78
N LYS A 64 -7.29 -4.00 -8.76
CA LYS A 64 -8.62 -3.74 -8.18
C LYS A 64 -8.75 -2.34 -7.62
N ASN A 65 -7.70 -1.81 -6.98
CA ASN A 65 -7.72 -0.46 -6.42
C ASN A 65 -7.81 0.58 -7.55
N GLN A 66 -7.05 0.37 -8.63
CA GLN A 66 -7.09 1.23 -9.81
C GLN A 66 -8.47 1.21 -10.47
N ASP A 67 -9.07 0.03 -10.64
CA ASP A 67 -10.43 -0.10 -11.18
C ASP A 67 -11.47 0.64 -10.33
N LEU A 68 -11.38 0.50 -9.00
CA LEU A 68 -12.26 1.20 -8.07
C LEU A 68 -12.06 2.72 -8.13
N GLN A 69 -10.83 3.20 -8.30
CA GLN A 69 -10.56 4.62 -8.48
C GLN A 69 -11.22 5.17 -9.76
N TYR A 70 -11.13 4.44 -10.87
CA TYR A 70 -11.80 4.83 -12.11
C TYR A 70 -13.32 4.83 -11.97
N GLN A 71 -13.89 3.86 -11.27
CA GLN A 71 -15.33 3.82 -11.01
C GLN A 71 -15.77 5.00 -10.13
N LEU A 72 -15.00 5.33 -9.09
CA LEU A 72 -15.27 6.48 -8.24
C LEU A 72 -15.20 7.79 -9.03
N GLU A 73 -14.17 7.95 -9.87
CA GLU A 73 -14.04 9.13 -10.72
C GLU A 73 -15.22 9.27 -11.69
N ASP A 74 -15.65 8.18 -12.34
CA ASP A 74 -16.82 8.20 -13.23
C ASP A 74 -18.11 8.54 -12.47
N LEU A 75 -18.31 7.96 -11.27
CA LEU A 75 -19.47 8.26 -10.44
C LEU A 75 -19.48 9.72 -9.96
N GLU A 76 -18.33 10.25 -9.53
CA GLU A 76 -18.20 11.66 -9.15
C GLU A 76 -18.47 12.57 -10.36
N ASN A 77 -17.91 12.24 -11.52
CA ASN A 77 -18.11 13.00 -12.74
C ASN A 77 -19.58 12.98 -13.17
N ARG A 78 -20.27 11.84 -13.11
CA ARG A 78 -21.71 11.74 -13.40
C ARG A 78 -22.54 12.54 -12.41
N SER A 79 -22.20 12.47 -11.13
CA SER A 79 -22.87 13.22 -10.06
C SER A 79 -22.70 14.73 -10.24
N ARG A 80 -21.52 15.19 -10.68
CA ARG A 80 -21.22 16.61 -10.89
C ARG A 80 -21.55 17.14 -12.29
N ARG A 81 -21.87 16.28 -13.27
CA ARG A 81 -22.06 16.67 -14.68
C ARG A 81 -23.14 17.73 -14.88
N SER A 82 -24.17 17.71 -14.04
CA SER A 82 -25.26 18.69 -14.07
C SER A 82 -25.07 19.86 -13.08
N ASN A 83 -23.95 19.89 -12.35
CA ASN A 83 -23.68 20.94 -11.37
C ASN A 83 -22.96 22.10 -12.04
N ILE A 84 -23.52 23.31 -11.94
CA ILE A 84 -22.90 24.55 -12.40
C ILE A 84 -22.36 25.30 -11.19
N TRP A 85 -21.11 25.76 -11.27
CA TRP A 85 -20.48 26.59 -10.23
C TRP A 85 -20.39 28.04 -10.69
N ILE A 86 -21.11 28.93 -10.00
CA ILE A 86 -21.08 30.37 -10.27
C ILE A 86 -20.16 31.03 -9.24
N LYS A 87 -19.04 31.58 -9.70
CA LYS A 87 -18.03 32.25 -8.85
C LYS A 87 -18.10 33.77 -9.01
N GLY A 88 -17.64 34.50 -7.99
CA GLY A 88 -17.54 35.96 -8.02
C GLY A 88 -18.87 36.69 -7.79
N VAL A 89 -19.89 36.00 -7.27
CA VAL A 89 -21.17 36.62 -6.94
C VAL A 89 -21.00 37.52 -5.71
N PRO A 90 -21.26 38.84 -5.82
CA PRO A 90 -21.21 39.72 -4.65
C PRO A 90 -22.26 39.32 -3.62
N ALA A 91 -21.91 39.29 -2.34
CA ALA A 91 -22.82 38.86 -1.28
C ALA A 91 -24.14 39.66 -1.26
N GLN A 92 -24.07 40.96 -1.58
CA GLN A 92 -25.25 41.83 -1.69
C GLN A 92 -26.19 41.47 -2.86
N ALA A 93 -25.69 40.82 -3.91
CA ALA A 93 -26.49 40.41 -5.06
C ALA A 93 -27.39 39.19 -4.76
N VAL A 94 -27.05 38.45 -3.69
CA VAL A 94 -27.77 37.27 -3.19
C VAL A 94 -28.63 37.63 -1.98
N ALA A 95 -28.93 38.93 -1.76
CA ALA A 95 -29.78 39.37 -0.67
C ALA A 95 -31.23 38.86 -0.90
N GLY A 96 -31.53 37.66 -0.38
CA GLY A 96 -32.78 36.95 -0.61
C GLY A 96 -32.55 35.45 -0.77
N SER A 97 -33.32 34.81 -1.66
CA SER A 97 -33.10 33.42 -2.04
C SER A 97 -32.02 33.30 -3.12
N LEU A 98 -31.15 32.29 -2.98
CA LEU A 98 -30.19 31.90 -4.02
C LEU A 98 -30.88 31.46 -5.31
N GLU A 99 -32.03 30.77 -5.20
CA GLU A 99 -32.80 30.32 -6.36
C GLU A 99 -33.30 31.50 -7.19
N ASP A 100 -33.79 32.56 -6.55
CA ASP A 100 -34.23 33.77 -7.24
C ASP A 100 -33.07 34.48 -7.95
N PHE A 101 -31.88 34.46 -7.35
CA PHE A 101 -30.67 34.98 -7.98
C PHE A 101 -30.31 34.17 -9.22
N ASP A 102 -30.30 32.84 -9.14
CA ASP A 102 -29.96 31.95 -10.25
C ASP A 102 -30.94 32.12 -11.42
N VAL A 103 -32.25 32.15 -11.17
CA VAL A 103 -33.27 32.36 -12.21
C VAL A 103 -33.07 33.70 -12.91
N ARG A 104 -32.80 34.78 -12.15
CA ARG A 104 -32.51 36.10 -12.74
C ARG A 104 -31.22 36.08 -13.57
N LEU A 105 -30.18 35.42 -13.08
CA LEU A 105 -28.91 35.30 -13.78
C LEU A 105 -29.08 34.55 -15.10
N PHE A 106 -29.75 33.40 -15.09
CA PHE A 106 -29.96 32.62 -16.31
C PHE A 106 -30.85 33.33 -17.33
N ARG A 107 -31.91 34.04 -16.90
CA ARG A 107 -32.71 34.89 -17.80
C ARG A 107 -31.86 35.98 -18.45
N HIS A 108 -30.91 36.55 -17.72
CA HIS A 108 -30.03 37.58 -18.26
C HIS A 108 -29.00 37.01 -19.23
N MET A 109 -28.36 35.88 -18.90
CA MET A 109 -27.32 35.27 -19.74
C MET A 109 -27.89 34.55 -20.96
N ALA A 110 -29.08 33.97 -20.84
CA ALA A 110 -29.71 33.14 -21.86
C ALA A 110 -31.20 33.53 -22.01
N PRO A 111 -31.50 34.72 -22.55
CA PRO A 111 -32.87 35.23 -22.66
C PRO A 111 -33.76 34.42 -23.62
N ALA A 112 -33.17 33.53 -24.42
CA ALA A 112 -33.89 32.61 -25.29
C ALA A 112 -34.46 31.39 -24.55
N LEU A 113 -34.00 31.10 -23.33
CA LEU A 113 -34.57 30.05 -22.48
C LEU A 113 -35.89 30.53 -21.90
N LYS A 114 -36.94 29.71 -22.01
CA LYS A 114 -38.21 29.99 -21.35
C LYS A 114 -38.11 29.54 -19.89
N ASP A 115 -38.93 30.13 -19.02
CA ASP A 115 -38.95 29.78 -17.59
C ASP A 115 -39.24 28.29 -17.31
N GLN A 116 -39.89 27.61 -18.27
CA GLN A 116 -40.22 26.19 -18.20
C GLN A 116 -39.02 25.29 -18.52
N ASP A 117 -37.96 25.86 -19.12
CA ASP A 117 -36.78 25.14 -19.58
C ASP A 117 -35.69 25.06 -18.49
N ILE A 118 -35.83 25.82 -17.39
CA ILE A 118 -34.86 25.88 -16.30
C ILE A 118 -35.43 25.17 -15.08
N VAL A 119 -35.00 23.93 -14.87
CA VAL A 119 -35.34 23.14 -13.68
C VAL A 119 -34.09 23.01 -12.82
N LEU A 120 -34.13 23.61 -11.62
CA LEU A 120 -33.07 23.51 -10.62
C LEU A 120 -33.47 22.46 -9.58
N ASP A 121 -32.66 21.42 -9.40
CA ASP A 121 -32.92 20.41 -8.37
C ASP A 121 -32.54 20.94 -6.97
N ARG A 122 -31.36 21.58 -6.86
CA ARG A 122 -30.84 22.16 -5.61
C ARG A 122 -29.94 23.35 -5.89
N THR A 123 -30.08 24.39 -5.09
CA THR A 123 -29.14 25.52 -5.06
C THR A 123 -28.56 25.66 -3.66
N HIS A 124 -27.24 25.85 -3.57
CA HIS A 124 -26.55 26.10 -2.32
C HIS A 124 -25.36 27.04 -2.52
N GLY A 125 -25.12 27.92 -1.56
CA GLY A 125 -23.86 28.63 -1.46
C GLY A 125 -22.79 27.70 -0.90
N ASP A 126 -21.56 27.80 -1.42
CA ASP A 126 -20.40 27.21 -0.75
C ASP A 126 -20.25 27.94 0.59
N GLY A 127 -20.61 27.30 1.70
CA GLY A 127 -20.70 27.89 3.05
C GLY A 127 -19.39 28.45 3.61
N ARG A 128 -18.33 28.50 2.80
CA ARG A 128 -17.14 29.32 2.99
C ARG A 128 -17.53 30.80 2.95
N ARG A 129 -18.06 31.31 4.07
CA ARG A 129 -18.04 32.75 4.37
C ARG A 129 -16.65 33.27 4.01
N ALA A 130 -16.60 34.33 3.21
CA ALA A 130 -15.38 35.03 2.86
C ALA A 130 -14.52 35.23 4.13
N GLN A 131 -13.48 34.42 4.31
CA GLN A 131 -12.42 34.77 5.23
C GLN A 131 -11.80 36.02 4.63
N ALA A 132 -11.93 37.14 5.35
CA ALA A 132 -11.35 38.41 4.96
C ALA A 132 -9.89 38.19 4.53
N PRO A 133 -9.42 38.88 3.48
CA PRO A 133 -8.05 38.74 3.03
C PRO A 133 -7.12 39.01 4.22
N ARG A 134 -6.23 38.05 4.51
CA ARG A 134 -5.15 38.26 5.49
C ARG A 134 -4.37 39.48 5.04
N GLN A 135 -4.47 40.56 5.81
CA GLN A 135 -3.63 41.74 5.62
C GLN A 135 -2.18 41.28 5.76
N ALA A 136 -1.39 41.55 4.73
CA ALA A 136 0.05 41.31 4.68
C ALA A 136 0.79 42.30 5.58
#